data_AF-A0A433QH85-F1
#
_entry.id   AF-A0A433QH85-F1
#
_cell.length_a   1.000
_cell.length_b   1.000
_cell.length_c   1.000
_cell.angle_alpha   90.00
_cell.angle_beta   90.00
_cell.angle_gamma   90.00
#
_symmetry.space_group_name_H-M   'P 1'
#
loop_
_entity.id
_entity.type
_entity.pdbx_description
1 polymer ?
#
loop_
_entity_poly.entity_id
_entity_poly.type
_entity_poly.pdbx_seq_one_letter_code
_entity_poly.pdbx_strand_id
1 'polypeptide(L)'
;EKANGKTVSPAARKPKKKSTGVGQRADKDRVALEAVEMPTLEASRAALERKARIYDKLRKGGSVSEKVAEELMVDFERKNWNDPEESDTSDDEKRSSGEGEDDPWVEYVDEFGRTRVVRKSQVPKEPTPPPVDDTLPTLLSEDMRRDLERQRWEREAEEELAAGPQHYDERREVRAKGVGFYRFSRDEGERSEQMSELKRLRNQTEARRMAHQSVKDRRKEILEKRTEMIRAKRRKIEGKEEEVEDVQVKGKGKGKEEEEVVETGARKDGIDEKAITDMLRSIRNKVA
;
A
#
# COMPACT_ATOMS: atom_id res chain seq x y z
N GLU A 1 -5.60 -82.65 4.30
CA GLU A 1 -4.35 -81.87 4.29
C GLU A 1 -4.39 -80.77 5.34
N LYS A 2 -3.21 -80.47 5.90
CA LYS A 2 -2.98 -79.47 6.95
C LYS A 2 -3.08 -78.05 6.37
N ALA A 3 -3.77 -77.13 7.04
CA ALA A 3 -3.53 -75.70 6.86
C ALA A 3 -3.58 -74.99 8.23
N ASN A 4 -2.40 -74.66 8.73
CA ASN A 4 -2.16 -73.87 9.93
C ASN A 4 -2.71 -72.45 9.75
N GLY A 5 -3.81 -72.12 10.43
CA GLY A 5 -4.24 -70.74 10.64
C GLY A 5 -3.41 -70.10 11.76
N LYS A 6 -2.29 -69.46 11.41
CA LYS A 6 -1.45 -68.74 12.38
C LYS A 6 -2.06 -67.35 12.65
N THR A 7 -2.80 -67.22 13.75
CA THR A 7 -3.23 -65.93 14.28
C THR A 7 -2.02 -65.15 14.78
N VAL A 8 -1.67 -64.05 14.11
CA VAL A 8 -0.65 -63.11 14.58
C VAL A 8 -1.25 -62.18 15.63
N SER A 9 -0.84 -62.37 16.88
CA SER A 9 -1.21 -61.49 18.00
C SER A 9 -0.65 -60.07 17.79
N PRO A 10 -1.40 -59.00 18.14
CA PRO A 10 -0.91 -57.63 18.00
C PRO A 10 0.23 -57.40 19.01
N ALA A 11 1.43 -57.10 18.49
CA ALA A 11 2.58 -56.79 19.32
C ALA A 11 2.27 -55.58 20.23
N ALA A 12 2.40 -55.78 21.54
CA ALA A 12 2.22 -54.75 22.56
C ALA A 12 3.24 -53.61 22.33
N ARG A 13 2.74 -52.44 21.89
CA ARG A 13 3.55 -51.21 21.79
C ARG A 13 3.98 -50.78 23.19
N LYS A 14 5.29 -50.72 23.45
CA LYS A 14 5.84 -50.20 24.70
C LYS A 14 5.40 -48.74 24.88
N PRO A 15 4.96 -48.31 26.09
CA PRO A 15 4.58 -46.93 26.33
C PRO A 15 5.81 -46.03 26.20
N LYS A 16 5.74 -45.03 25.31
CA LYS A 16 6.80 -44.03 25.17
C LYS A 16 6.93 -43.26 26.48
N LYS A 17 8.14 -43.21 27.05
CA LYS A 17 8.45 -42.40 28.24
C LYS A 17 8.12 -40.94 27.91
N LYS A 18 7.14 -40.36 28.60
CA LYS A 18 6.81 -38.95 28.48
C LYS A 18 7.96 -38.16 29.14
N SER A 19 8.53 -37.20 28.43
CA SER A 19 9.58 -36.34 28.98
C SER A 19 9.02 -35.53 30.14
N THR A 20 9.65 -35.64 31.31
CA THR A 20 9.23 -35.05 32.60
C THR A 20 9.06 -33.53 32.59
N GLY A 21 9.59 -32.82 31.58
CA GLY A 21 9.48 -31.37 31.45
C GLY A 21 8.38 -30.86 30.52
N VAL A 22 7.64 -31.71 29.80
CA VAL A 22 6.61 -31.23 28.85
C VAL A 22 5.35 -30.75 29.58
N GLY A 23 4.94 -31.43 30.66
CA GLY A 23 3.81 -30.97 31.48
C GLY A 23 4.08 -29.60 32.09
N GLN A 24 5.25 -29.43 32.72
CA GLN A 24 5.64 -28.14 33.31
C GLN A 24 5.78 -27.00 32.30
N ARG A 25 6.14 -27.29 31.03
CA ARG A 25 6.16 -26.30 29.96
C ARG A 25 4.74 -25.96 29.50
N ALA A 26 3.90 -26.97 29.29
CA ALA A 26 2.49 -26.77 28.94
C ALA A 26 1.72 -25.99 30.01
N ASP A 27 1.98 -26.24 31.29
CA ASP A 27 1.36 -25.50 32.39
C ASP A 27 1.83 -24.04 32.43
N LYS A 28 3.12 -23.78 32.17
CA LYS A 28 3.65 -22.42 32.04
C LYS A 28 3.08 -21.68 30.84
N ASP A 29 2.98 -22.35 29.70
CA ASP A 29 2.41 -21.79 28.47
C ASP A 29 0.92 -21.48 28.66
N ARG A 30 0.18 -22.36 29.34
CA ARG A 30 -1.23 -22.14 29.70
C ARG A 30 -1.40 -20.93 30.62
N VAL A 31 -0.60 -20.82 31.67
CA VAL A 31 -0.64 -19.66 32.58
C VAL A 31 -0.25 -18.37 31.86
N ALA A 32 0.71 -18.42 30.94
CA ALA A 32 1.12 -17.28 30.14
C ALA A 32 0.02 -16.83 29.15
N LEU A 33 -0.69 -17.79 28.54
CA LEU A 33 -1.83 -17.50 27.68
C LEU A 33 -3.01 -16.94 28.49
N GLU A 34 -3.38 -17.56 29.61
CA GLU A 34 -4.43 -17.05 30.50
C GLU A 34 -4.10 -15.63 31.02
N ALA A 35 -2.83 -15.33 31.33
CA ALA A 35 -2.40 -14.00 31.77
C ALA A 35 -2.50 -12.91 30.68
N VAL A 36 -2.45 -13.27 29.40
CA VAL A 36 -2.62 -12.33 28.27
C VAL A 36 -4.07 -12.29 27.82
N GLU A 37 -4.78 -13.41 27.87
CA GLU A 37 -6.18 -13.53 27.50
C GLU A 37 -7.10 -12.82 28.51
N MET A 38 -6.89 -12.95 29.81
CA MET A 38 -7.76 -12.29 30.81
C MET A 38 -7.84 -10.76 30.64
N PRO A 39 -6.75 -9.98 30.55
CA PRO A 39 -6.84 -8.53 30.36
C PRO A 39 -7.38 -8.13 28.98
N THR A 40 -7.17 -8.94 27.94
CA THR A 40 -7.70 -8.67 26.60
C THR A 40 -9.19 -9.02 26.48
N LEU A 41 -9.64 -10.09 27.14
CA LEU A 41 -11.03 -10.49 27.28
C LEU A 41 -11.81 -9.51 28.17
N GLU A 42 -11.21 -9.04 29.27
CA GLU A 42 -11.82 -8.02 30.13
C GLU A 42 -11.94 -6.67 29.42
N ALA A 43 -10.89 -6.25 28.69
CA ALA A 43 -10.94 -5.01 27.90
C ALA A 43 -11.99 -5.08 26.78
N SER A 44 -12.07 -6.21 26.06
CA SER A 44 -13.07 -6.40 25.01
C SER A 44 -14.48 -6.51 25.58
N ARG A 45 -14.68 -7.21 26.71
CA ARG A 45 -15.96 -7.27 27.43
C ARG A 45 -16.41 -5.89 27.90
N ALA A 46 -15.52 -5.10 28.51
CA ALA A 46 -15.83 -3.73 28.94
C ALA A 46 -16.19 -2.84 27.75
N ALA A 47 -15.52 -2.98 26.61
CA ALA A 47 -15.88 -2.27 25.39
C ALA A 47 -17.26 -2.68 24.84
N LEU A 48 -17.57 -3.98 24.86
CA LEU A 48 -18.88 -4.50 24.45
C LEU A 48 -20.00 -4.04 25.40
N GLU A 49 -19.78 -4.03 26.71
CA GLU A 49 -20.75 -3.52 27.69
C GLU A 49 -20.99 -2.01 27.51
N ARG A 50 -19.95 -1.22 27.22
CA ARG A 50 -20.10 0.21 26.88
C ARG A 50 -20.93 0.39 25.61
N LYS A 51 -20.63 -0.37 24.55
CA LYS A 51 -21.40 -0.33 23.30
C LYS A 51 -22.85 -0.74 23.54
N ALA A 52 -23.11 -1.83 24.26
CA ALA A 52 -24.46 -2.29 24.58
C ALA A 52 -25.28 -1.21 25.32
N ARG A 53 -24.69 -0.55 26.33
CA ARG A 53 -25.34 0.57 27.04
C ARG A 53 -25.65 1.75 26.13
N ILE A 54 -24.79 2.03 25.14
CA ILE A 54 -25.04 3.07 24.14
C ILE A 54 -26.20 2.62 23.26
N TYR A 55 -26.15 1.44 22.64
CA TYR A 55 -27.24 0.89 21.82
C TYR A 55 -28.59 0.85 22.54
N ASP A 56 -28.66 0.45 23.81
CA ASP A 56 -29.90 0.44 24.58
C ASP A 56 -30.47 1.84 24.82
N LYS A 57 -29.61 2.86 24.94
CA LYS A 57 -30.04 4.26 25.04
C LYS A 57 -30.57 4.77 23.70
N LEU A 58 -29.86 4.52 22.60
CA LEU A 58 -30.32 4.92 21.26
C LEU A 58 -31.62 4.22 20.87
N ARG A 59 -31.75 2.92 21.17
CA ARG A 59 -32.98 2.14 20.92
C ARG A 59 -34.18 2.65 21.72
N LYS A 60 -33.95 3.23 22.90
CA LYS A 60 -35.01 3.86 23.73
C LYS A 60 -35.28 5.32 23.33
N GLY A 61 -34.69 5.82 22.24
CA GLY A 61 -34.82 7.21 21.79
C GLY A 61 -34.05 8.23 22.63
N GLY A 62 -33.10 7.78 23.46
CA GLY A 62 -32.24 8.67 24.23
C GLY A 62 -31.13 9.26 23.36
N SER A 63 -31.00 10.59 23.35
CA SER A 63 -29.89 11.26 22.67
C SER A 63 -28.56 10.92 23.33
N VAL A 64 -27.53 10.72 22.51
CA VAL A 64 -26.14 10.54 22.96
C VAL A 64 -25.38 11.81 22.64
N SER A 65 -24.31 12.09 23.39
CA SER A 65 -23.43 13.22 23.14
C SER A 65 -22.97 13.27 21.68
N GLU A 66 -22.99 14.46 21.08
CA GLU A 66 -22.67 14.75 19.68
C GLU A 66 -21.37 14.10 19.18
N LYS A 67 -20.30 14.10 20.00
CA LYS A 67 -19.02 13.44 19.66
C LYS A 67 -19.12 11.93 19.47
N VAL A 68 -19.97 11.28 20.26
CA VAL A 68 -20.19 9.83 20.17
C VAL A 68 -21.11 9.53 18.99
N ALA A 69 -22.05 10.44 18.69
CA ALA A 69 -22.88 10.36 17.49
C ALA A 69 -22.04 10.51 16.20
N GLU A 70 -21.05 11.41 16.15
CA GLU A 70 -20.13 11.53 15.01
C GLU A 70 -19.24 10.28 14.83
N GLU A 71 -18.82 9.65 15.92
CA GLU A 71 -18.06 8.39 15.88
C GLU A 71 -18.93 7.20 15.40
N LEU A 72 -20.22 7.24 15.73
CA LEU A 72 -21.22 6.31 15.25
C LEU A 72 -21.72 6.78 13.88
N MET A 73 -21.00 6.41 12.82
CA MET A 73 -21.28 6.70 11.39
C MET A 73 -22.64 6.19 10.85
N VAL A 74 -23.58 5.88 11.73
CA VAL A 74 -24.95 5.42 11.48
C VAL A 74 -25.91 6.44 12.11
N ASP A 75 -26.74 7.09 11.30
CA ASP A 75 -27.77 8.02 11.77
C ASP A 75 -28.94 7.26 12.43
N PHE A 76 -28.84 7.02 13.72
CA PHE A 76 -29.88 6.32 14.48
C PHE A 76 -31.19 7.13 14.59
N GLU A 77 -31.15 8.46 14.49
CA GLU A 77 -32.35 9.31 14.47
C GLU A 77 -33.20 9.08 13.21
N ARG A 78 -32.56 8.82 12.05
CA ARG A 78 -33.27 8.37 10.83
C ARG A 78 -33.76 6.93 10.94
N LYS A 79 -33.02 6.07 11.65
CA LYS A 79 -33.34 4.64 11.81
C LYS A 79 -34.46 4.38 12.84
N ASN A 80 -34.64 5.28 13.81
CA ASN A 80 -35.75 5.20 14.79
C ASN A 80 -37.12 5.59 14.19
N TRP A 81 -37.20 5.73 12.87
CA TRP A 81 -38.45 5.98 12.14
C TRP A 81 -39.14 4.72 11.62
N ASN A 82 -38.68 3.52 11.97
CA ASN A 82 -39.48 2.32 11.80
C ASN A 82 -39.91 1.77 13.16
N ASP A 83 -41.21 1.91 13.38
CA ASP A 83 -42.02 1.07 14.24
C ASP A 83 -41.52 -0.40 14.17
N PRO A 84 -41.33 -1.12 15.29
CA PRO A 84 -40.98 -2.54 15.25
C PRO A 84 -42.03 -3.44 14.57
N GLU A 85 -43.19 -2.91 14.17
CA GLU A 85 -44.24 -3.69 13.50
C GLU A 85 -44.33 -3.52 11.97
N GLU A 86 -43.63 -2.58 11.34
CA GLU A 86 -43.72 -2.39 9.87
C GLU A 86 -42.36 -2.11 9.23
N SER A 87 -41.62 -3.17 8.87
CA SER A 87 -40.38 -3.04 8.11
C SER A 87 -39.97 -4.36 7.43
N ASP A 88 -40.94 -5.12 6.92
CA ASP A 88 -40.69 -6.28 6.05
C ASP A 88 -41.24 -6.07 4.63
N THR A 89 -41.37 -4.82 4.21
CA THR A 89 -41.91 -4.48 2.89
C THR A 89 -40.87 -3.75 2.05
N SER A 90 -40.31 -4.52 1.12
CA SER A 90 -39.85 -4.12 -0.21
C SER A 90 -38.74 -3.06 -0.30
N ASP A 91 -37.49 -3.53 -0.32
CA ASP A 91 -36.41 -2.87 -1.06
C ASP A 91 -35.48 -3.94 -1.69
N ASP A 92 -36.06 -4.82 -2.52
CA ASP A 92 -35.33 -5.77 -3.36
C ASP A 92 -35.78 -5.67 -4.85
N GLU A 93 -36.28 -4.50 -5.26
CA GLU A 93 -36.79 -4.22 -6.61
C GLU A 93 -35.76 -3.44 -7.45
N LYS A 94 -34.49 -3.87 -7.41
CA LYS A 94 -33.50 -3.42 -8.41
C LYS A 94 -32.39 -4.42 -8.67
N ARG A 95 -32.76 -5.67 -8.95
CA ARG A 95 -31.91 -6.60 -9.70
C ARG A 95 -32.56 -6.88 -11.05
N SER A 96 -31.80 -6.50 -12.08
CA SER A 96 -32.07 -6.59 -13.51
C SER A 96 -33.33 -7.36 -13.93
N SER A 97 -34.29 -6.62 -14.47
CA SER A 97 -35.28 -7.11 -15.43
C SER A 97 -34.59 -7.75 -16.63
N GLY A 98 -34.31 -9.05 -16.51
CA GLY A 98 -34.03 -9.95 -17.61
C GLY A 98 -35.13 -11.01 -17.57
N GLU A 99 -36.00 -10.98 -18.56
CA GLU A 99 -37.12 -11.89 -18.75
C GLU A 99 -36.66 -13.36 -18.69
N GLY A 100 -37.46 -14.19 -18.02
CA GLY A 100 -37.39 -15.63 -18.17
C GLY A 100 -37.75 -16.37 -16.88
N GLU A 101 -38.99 -16.86 -16.82
CA GLU A 101 -39.40 -17.94 -15.92
C GLU A 101 -38.66 -19.28 -16.21
N ASP A 102 -37.64 -19.27 -17.08
CA ASP A 102 -36.93 -20.41 -17.68
C ASP A 102 -35.42 -20.45 -17.37
N ASP A 103 -34.96 -20.06 -16.18
CA ASP A 103 -33.56 -20.26 -15.77
C ASP A 103 -33.41 -21.47 -14.83
N PRO A 104 -33.29 -22.71 -15.34
CA PRO A 104 -33.24 -23.88 -14.49
C PRO A 104 -31.98 -23.90 -13.62
N TRP A 105 -32.13 -24.50 -12.43
CA TRP A 105 -30.99 -24.84 -11.59
C TRP A 105 -30.20 -25.98 -12.23
N VAL A 106 -28.91 -25.77 -12.43
CA VAL A 106 -27.99 -26.74 -13.02
C VAL A 106 -26.88 -27.03 -12.03
N GLU A 107 -26.48 -28.31 -11.94
CA GLU A 107 -25.28 -28.72 -11.22
C GLU A 107 -24.05 -28.34 -12.05
N TYR A 108 -23.28 -27.39 -11.55
CA TYR A 108 -22.04 -26.94 -12.15
C TYR A 108 -20.85 -27.41 -11.31
N VAL A 109 -19.81 -27.91 -11.98
CA VAL A 109 -18.53 -28.24 -11.34
C VAL A 109 -17.66 -26.99 -11.39
N ASP A 110 -17.44 -26.40 -10.22
CA ASP A 110 -16.53 -25.26 -10.02
C ASP A 110 -15.09 -25.61 -10.44
N GLU A 111 -14.24 -24.59 -10.65
CA GLU A 111 -12.83 -24.74 -11.05
C GLU A 111 -12.03 -25.63 -10.07
N PHE A 112 -12.53 -25.76 -8.84
CA PHE A 112 -11.97 -26.58 -7.76
C PHE A 112 -12.56 -28.00 -7.69
N GLY A 113 -13.36 -28.43 -8.68
CA GLY A 113 -13.94 -29.77 -8.74
C GLY A 113 -15.11 -30.02 -7.78
N ARG A 114 -15.66 -28.96 -7.17
CA ARG A 114 -16.81 -29.06 -6.25
C ARG A 114 -18.11 -28.89 -7.06
N THR A 115 -19.09 -29.76 -6.82
CA THR A 115 -20.43 -29.59 -7.40
C THR A 115 -21.17 -28.48 -6.67
N ARG A 116 -21.66 -27.49 -7.40
CA ARG A 116 -22.47 -26.38 -6.90
C ARG A 116 -23.73 -26.27 -7.74
N VAL A 117 -24.88 -26.08 -7.08
CA VAL A 117 -26.15 -25.84 -7.77
C VAL A 117 -26.27 -24.33 -8.02
N VAL A 118 -26.21 -23.94 -9.28
CA VAL A 118 -26.19 -22.54 -9.72
C VAL A 118 -27.21 -22.37 -10.84
N ARG A 119 -27.76 -21.17 -11.02
CA ARG A 119 -28.62 -20.84 -12.16
C ARG A 119 -27.84 -20.98 -13.46
N LYS A 120 -28.45 -21.47 -14.55
CA LYS A 120 -27.78 -21.66 -15.84
C LYS A 120 -27.16 -20.37 -16.38
N SER A 121 -27.78 -19.21 -16.11
CA SER A 121 -27.24 -17.89 -16.45
C SER A 121 -25.95 -17.50 -15.70
N GLN A 122 -25.74 -18.06 -14.51
CA GLN A 122 -24.61 -17.76 -13.64
C GLN A 122 -23.46 -18.77 -13.77
N VAL A 123 -23.65 -19.85 -14.55
CA VAL A 123 -22.58 -20.78 -14.87
C VAL A 123 -21.53 -20.05 -15.71
N PRO A 124 -20.26 -20.00 -15.27
CA PRO A 124 -19.19 -19.44 -16.07
C PRO A 124 -19.16 -20.13 -17.43
N LYS A 125 -19.48 -19.38 -18.49
CA LYS A 125 -19.39 -19.87 -19.85
C LYS A 125 -17.91 -20.09 -20.17
N GLU A 126 -17.56 -21.26 -20.70
CA GLU A 126 -16.20 -21.48 -21.19
C GLU A 126 -15.80 -20.33 -22.12
N PRO A 127 -14.54 -19.85 -22.02
CA PRO A 127 -14.07 -18.83 -22.93
C PRO A 127 -14.24 -19.38 -24.33
N THR A 128 -15.17 -18.80 -25.09
CA THR A 128 -15.27 -19.09 -26.51
C THR A 128 -13.89 -18.80 -27.09
N PRO A 129 -13.32 -19.70 -27.92
CA PRO A 129 -12.06 -19.40 -28.57
C PRO A 129 -12.20 -18.02 -29.22
N PRO A 130 -11.15 -17.18 -29.15
CA PRO A 130 -11.21 -15.87 -29.77
C PRO A 130 -11.72 -16.05 -31.21
N PRO A 131 -12.62 -15.16 -31.68
CA PRO A 131 -13.09 -15.24 -33.06
C PRO A 131 -11.86 -15.38 -33.93
N VAL A 132 -11.79 -16.49 -34.68
CA VAL A 132 -10.70 -16.68 -35.62
C VAL A 132 -10.79 -15.54 -36.61
N ASP A 133 -9.76 -14.71 -36.67
CA ASP A 133 -9.70 -13.64 -37.65
C ASP A 133 -9.66 -14.28 -39.04
N ASP A 134 -10.83 -14.42 -39.67
CA ASP A 134 -11.02 -14.96 -41.03
C ASP A 134 -10.27 -14.15 -42.12
N THR A 135 -9.58 -13.09 -41.72
CA THR A 135 -8.75 -12.24 -42.58
C THR A 135 -7.46 -12.92 -43.03
N LEU A 136 -7.04 -14.01 -42.39
CA LEU A 136 -5.84 -14.77 -42.77
C LEU A 136 -6.23 -15.99 -43.62
N PRO A 137 -5.64 -16.15 -44.84
CA PRO A 137 -5.97 -17.26 -45.72
C PRO A 137 -5.86 -18.63 -45.01
N THR A 138 -6.93 -19.41 -45.04
CA THR A 138 -7.05 -20.68 -44.30
C THR A 138 -6.05 -21.76 -44.75
N LEU A 139 -5.43 -21.57 -45.91
CA LEU A 139 -4.50 -22.51 -46.54
C LEU A 139 -3.03 -22.31 -46.13
N LEU A 140 -2.72 -21.36 -45.24
CA LEU A 140 -1.36 -21.15 -44.72
C LEU A 140 -1.07 -22.10 -43.56
N SER A 141 0.16 -22.64 -43.51
CA SER A 141 0.69 -23.32 -42.32
C SER A 141 0.61 -22.40 -41.09
N GLU A 142 0.46 -22.99 -39.90
CA GLU A 142 0.43 -22.25 -38.63
C GLU A 142 1.69 -21.38 -38.44
N ASP A 143 2.85 -21.90 -38.82
CA ASP A 143 4.12 -21.16 -38.76
C ASP A 143 4.11 -19.92 -39.67
N MET A 144 3.58 -20.06 -40.88
CA MET A 144 3.46 -18.95 -41.83
C MET A 144 2.47 -17.88 -41.37
N ARG A 145 1.42 -18.26 -40.63
CA ARG A 145 0.47 -17.31 -40.03
C ARG A 145 1.13 -16.49 -38.94
N ARG A 146 1.92 -17.14 -38.09
CA ARG A 146 2.66 -16.49 -37.00
C ARG A 146 3.68 -15.49 -37.53
N ASP A 147 4.37 -15.83 -38.62
CA ASP A 147 5.35 -14.93 -39.23
C ASP A 147 4.69 -13.73 -39.93
N LEU A 148 3.52 -13.91 -40.54
CA LEU A 148 2.74 -12.80 -41.08
C LEU A 148 2.25 -11.84 -39.98
N GLU A 149 1.84 -12.37 -38.83
CA GLU A 149 1.46 -11.56 -37.67
C GLU A 149 2.65 -10.75 -37.14
N ARG A 150 3.83 -11.37 -37.02
CA ARG A 150 5.08 -10.66 -36.67
C ARG A 150 5.37 -9.53 -37.65
N GLN A 151 5.31 -9.79 -38.96
CA GLN A 151 5.57 -8.77 -39.98
C GLN A 151 4.57 -7.61 -39.92
N ARG A 152 3.31 -7.87 -39.55
CA ARG A 152 2.31 -6.81 -39.32
C ARG A 152 2.70 -5.97 -38.12
N TRP A 153 3.04 -6.59 -36.99
CA TRP A 153 3.49 -5.86 -35.81
C TRP A 153 4.78 -5.09 -36.03
N GLU A 154 5.74 -5.65 -36.79
CA GLU A 154 6.96 -4.95 -37.17
C GLU A 154 6.66 -3.72 -38.02
N ARG A 155 5.79 -3.86 -39.04
CA ARG A 155 5.37 -2.74 -39.88
C ARG A 155 4.62 -1.68 -39.08
N GLU A 156 3.68 -2.08 -38.23
CA GLU A 156 2.92 -1.16 -37.37
C GLU A 156 3.87 -0.43 -36.40
N ALA A 157 4.84 -1.12 -35.82
CA ALA A 157 5.84 -0.51 -34.95
C ALA A 157 6.77 0.46 -35.72
N GLU A 158 7.15 0.13 -36.95
CA GLU A 158 7.91 1.02 -37.84
C GLU A 158 7.09 2.26 -38.22
N GLU A 159 5.81 2.10 -38.53
CA GLU A 159 4.89 3.19 -38.83
C GLU A 159 4.64 4.08 -37.60
N GLU A 160 4.49 3.50 -36.41
CA GLU A 160 4.34 4.24 -35.15
C GLU A 160 5.63 5.01 -34.82
N LEU A 161 6.79 4.40 -35.03
CA LEU A 161 8.08 5.10 -34.89
C LEU A 161 8.23 6.24 -35.90
N ALA A 162 7.77 6.02 -37.15
CA ALA A 162 7.79 7.01 -38.22
C ALA A 162 6.80 8.17 -38.00
N ALA A 163 5.64 7.89 -37.38
CA ALA A 163 4.66 8.91 -36.99
C ALA A 163 5.20 9.89 -35.94
N GLY A 164 6.31 9.57 -35.29
CA GLY A 164 7.02 10.42 -34.35
C GLY A 164 6.50 10.30 -32.92
N PRO A 165 7.02 11.14 -31.99
CA PRO A 165 6.66 11.06 -30.58
C PRO A 165 5.16 11.32 -30.35
N GLN A 166 4.40 10.26 -30.07
CA GLN A 166 3.01 10.41 -29.67
C GLN A 166 2.92 10.76 -28.18
N HIS A 167 2.30 11.90 -27.90
CA HIS A 167 2.23 12.43 -26.56
C HIS A 167 0.87 12.28 -25.92
N TYR A 168 0.87 12.19 -24.59
CA TYR A 168 -0.35 12.14 -23.79
C TYR A 168 -1.23 13.38 -23.99
N ASP A 169 -2.50 13.14 -24.34
CA ASP A 169 -3.54 14.19 -24.47
C ASP A 169 -4.51 14.12 -23.29
N GLU A 170 -4.52 15.17 -22.47
CA GLU A 170 -5.32 15.23 -21.26
C GLU A 170 -6.82 15.21 -21.54
N ARG A 171 -7.27 15.71 -22.69
CA ARG A 171 -8.71 15.79 -23.03
C ARG A 171 -9.34 14.43 -23.23
N ARG A 172 -8.54 13.41 -23.55
CA ARG A 172 -8.98 12.02 -23.74
C ARG A 172 -8.97 11.21 -22.45
N GLU A 173 -8.37 11.73 -21.39
CA GLU A 173 -8.29 11.04 -20.10
C GLU A 173 -9.51 11.34 -19.25
N VAL A 174 -10.18 10.28 -18.80
CA VAL A 174 -11.36 10.36 -17.93
C VAL A 174 -10.99 10.29 -16.45
N ARG A 175 -9.80 9.78 -16.10
CA ARG A 175 -9.34 9.70 -14.70
C ARG A 175 -9.06 11.09 -14.12
N ALA A 176 -9.30 11.21 -12.82
CA ALA A 176 -8.97 12.40 -12.04
C ALA A 176 -7.45 12.62 -12.01
N LYS A 177 -7.01 13.83 -12.34
CA LYS A 177 -5.61 14.22 -12.32
C LYS A 177 -5.24 14.80 -10.96
N GLY A 178 -4.08 14.41 -10.42
CA GLY A 178 -3.62 14.88 -9.10
C GLY A 178 -3.15 16.34 -9.09
N VAL A 179 -2.88 16.86 -7.88
CA VAL A 179 -2.46 18.26 -7.63
C VAL A 179 -1.11 18.67 -8.24
N GLY A 180 -0.34 17.72 -8.76
CA GLY A 180 0.91 17.96 -9.48
C GLY A 180 0.79 17.88 -11.01
N PHE A 181 -0.42 17.76 -11.55
CA PHE A 181 -0.60 17.62 -12.99
C PHE A 181 -0.31 18.94 -13.73
N TYR A 182 0.45 18.82 -14.82
CA TYR A 182 0.83 19.93 -15.70
C TYR A 182 0.49 19.59 -17.15
N ARG A 183 -0.20 20.51 -17.83
CA ARG A 183 -0.59 20.36 -19.23
C ARG A 183 0.51 20.93 -20.13
N PHE A 184 1.18 20.05 -20.88
CA PHE A 184 2.16 20.46 -21.88
C PHE A 184 1.49 20.99 -23.15
N SER A 185 2.21 21.81 -23.91
CA SER A 185 1.81 22.20 -25.26
C SER A 185 1.74 20.97 -26.18
N ARG A 186 0.90 21.07 -27.21
CA ARG A 186 0.81 20.08 -28.29
C ARG A 186 1.94 20.23 -29.31
N ASP A 187 2.53 21.43 -29.38
CA ASP A 187 3.69 21.68 -30.22
C ASP A 187 4.95 21.11 -29.57
N GLU A 188 5.75 20.40 -30.36
CA GLU A 188 6.93 19.68 -29.87
C GLU A 188 8.02 20.65 -29.41
N GLY A 189 8.17 21.78 -30.11
CA GLY A 189 9.12 22.83 -29.76
C GLY A 189 8.84 23.37 -28.36
N GLU A 190 7.65 23.94 -28.18
CA GLU A 190 7.23 24.49 -26.88
C GLU A 190 7.23 23.45 -25.76
N ARG A 191 6.80 22.21 -26.04
CA ARG A 191 6.84 21.12 -25.06
C ARG A 191 8.26 20.84 -24.58
N SER A 192 9.22 20.78 -25.52
CA SER A 192 10.61 20.48 -25.19
C SER A 192 11.23 21.58 -24.32
N GLU A 193 10.89 22.84 -24.60
CA GLU A 193 11.29 24.00 -23.79
C GLU A 193 10.69 23.90 -22.37
N GLN A 194 9.38 23.66 -22.26
CA GLN A 194 8.69 23.44 -20.98
C GLN A 194 9.34 22.32 -20.17
N MET A 195 9.69 21.21 -20.82
CA MET A 195 10.39 20.08 -20.18
C MET A 195 11.80 20.46 -19.73
N SER A 196 12.53 21.26 -20.52
CA SER A 196 13.87 21.73 -20.16
C SER A 196 13.85 22.67 -18.96
N GLU A 197 12.85 23.55 -18.87
CA GLU A 197 12.65 24.46 -17.74
C GLU A 197 12.30 23.70 -16.45
N LEU A 198 11.40 22.72 -16.52
CA LEU A 198 11.09 21.85 -15.38
C LEU A 198 12.30 21.04 -14.91
N LYS A 199 13.11 20.51 -15.84
CA LYS A 199 14.37 19.82 -15.51
C LYS A 199 15.35 20.77 -14.83
N ARG A 200 15.47 22.01 -15.30
CA ARG A 200 16.31 23.03 -14.67
C ARG A 200 15.86 23.34 -13.24
N LEU A 201 14.56 23.54 -13.02
CA LEU A 201 14.00 23.75 -11.68
C LEU A 201 14.27 22.56 -10.75
N ARG A 202 14.06 21.34 -11.26
CA ARG A 202 14.37 20.11 -10.51
C ARG A 202 15.84 20.09 -10.09
N ASN A 203 16.77 20.30 -11.02
CA ASN A 203 18.20 20.30 -10.72
C ASN A 203 18.58 21.37 -9.67
N GLN A 204 17.96 22.55 -9.72
CA GLN A 204 18.17 23.58 -8.71
C GLN A 204 17.68 23.14 -7.33
N THR A 205 16.50 22.51 -7.24
CA THR A 205 15.97 22.01 -5.96
C THR A 205 16.79 20.83 -5.42
N GLU A 206 17.27 19.94 -6.27
CA GLU A 206 18.12 18.81 -5.89
C GLU A 206 19.48 19.30 -5.37
N ALA A 207 20.13 20.23 -6.07
CA ALA A 207 21.38 20.83 -5.62
C ALA A 207 21.25 21.51 -4.25
N ARG A 208 20.14 22.22 -4.01
CA ARG A 208 19.84 22.83 -2.70
C ARG A 208 19.62 21.78 -1.61
N ARG A 209 18.88 20.71 -1.91
CA ARG A 209 18.66 19.60 -0.97
C ARG A 209 20.00 18.94 -0.60
N MET A 210 20.85 18.68 -1.59
CA MET A 210 22.20 18.13 -1.35
C MET A 210 23.07 19.08 -0.50
N ALA A 211 23.04 20.38 -0.79
CA ALA A 211 23.74 21.36 0.02
C ALA A 211 23.27 21.33 1.49
N HIS A 212 21.96 21.36 1.73
CA HIS A 212 21.40 21.25 3.08
C HIS A 212 21.73 19.93 3.77
N GLN A 213 21.72 18.81 3.04
CA GLN A 213 22.13 17.51 3.56
C GLN A 213 23.60 17.53 3.98
N SER A 214 24.50 18.01 3.13
CA SER A 214 25.93 18.10 3.46
C SER A 214 26.21 18.96 4.69
N VAL A 215 25.48 20.07 4.89
CA VAL A 215 25.60 20.91 6.10
C VAL A 215 25.11 20.16 7.33
N LYS A 216 23.99 19.43 7.21
CA LYS A 216 23.43 18.60 8.29
C LYS A 216 24.38 17.46 8.67
N ASP A 217 25.00 16.83 7.69
CA ASP A 217 25.95 15.72 7.89
C ASP A 217 27.22 16.22 8.58
N ARG A 218 27.78 17.36 8.14
CA ARG A 218 28.91 18.02 8.84
C ARG A 218 28.56 18.35 10.30
N ARG A 219 27.36 18.86 10.57
CA ARG A 219 26.91 19.14 11.94
C ARG A 219 26.77 17.86 12.76
N LYS A 220 26.28 16.78 12.16
CA LYS A 220 26.15 15.47 12.80
C LYS A 220 27.52 14.90 13.15
N GLU A 221 28.50 14.95 12.25
CA GLU A 221 29.88 14.51 12.50
C GLU A 221 30.53 15.27 13.66
N ILE A 222 30.34 16.60 13.74
CA ILE A 222 30.86 17.41 14.86
C ILE A 222 30.24 16.97 16.19
N LEU A 223 28.92 16.72 16.21
CA LEU A 223 28.23 16.25 17.40
C LEU A 223 28.68 14.84 17.79
N GLU A 224 28.84 13.94 16.83
CA GLU A 224 29.32 12.57 17.06
C GLU A 224 30.71 12.58 17.68
N LYS A 225 31.67 13.32 17.11
CA LYS A 225 33.01 13.52 17.70
C LYS A 225 32.93 14.06 19.13
N ARG A 226 32.01 14.99 19.42
CA ARG A 226 31.79 15.49 20.78
C ARG A 226 31.23 14.42 21.71
N THR A 227 30.27 13.61 21.26
CA THR A 227 29.73 12.50 22.07
C THR A 227 30.77 11.42 22.35
N GLU A 228 31.65 11.14 21.38
CA GLU A 228 32.77 10.20 21.53
C GLU A 228 33.79 10.70 22.54
N MET A 229 34.18 11.98 22.48
CA MET A 229 35.04 12.59 23.50
C MET A 229 34.44 12.50 24.91
N ILE A 230 33.12 12.74 25.06
CA ILE A 230 32.44 12.61 26.36
C ILE A 230 32.42 11.15 26.81
N ARG A 231 32.14 10.20 25.92
CA ARG A 231 32.17 8.77 26.22
C ARG A 231 33.57 8.31 26.64
N ALA A 232 34.62 8.75 25.94
CA ALA A 232 36.00 8.47 26.29
C ALA A 232 36.38 9.04 27.65
N LYS A 233 35.99 10.30 27.94
CA LYS A 233 36.17 10.90 29.29
C LYS A 233 35.44 10.11 30.37
N ARG A 234 34.20 9.68 30.12
CA ARG A 234 33.45 8.84 31.07
C ARG A 234 34.13 7.49 31.32
N ARG A 235 34.61 6.80 30.28
CA ARG A 235 35.36 5.53 30.43
C ARG A 235 36.64 5.70 31.25
N LYS A 236 37.40 6.79 31.02
CA LYS A 236 38.58 7.15 31.80
C LYS A 236 38.25 7.42 33.28
N ILE A 237 37.09 8.03 33.58
CA ILE A 237 36.63 8.30 34.96
C ILE A 237 36.11 7.02 35.65
N GLU A 238 35.48 6.12 34.90
CA GLU A 238 34.88 4.87 35.41
C GLU A 238 35.92 3.73 35.61
N GLY A 239 37.21 4.02 35.44
CA GLY A 239 38.32 3.10 35.77
C GLY A 239 38.44 1.87 34.86
N LYS A 240 37.83 1.89 33.66
CA LYS A 240 38.06 0.88 32.62
C LYS A 240 39.09 1.42 31.62
N GLU A 241 40.35 1.21 31.94
CA GLU A 241 41.47 1.47 31.03
C GLU A 241 41.56 0.36 29.98
N GLU A 242 41.44 0.74 28.70
CA GLU A 242 42.30 0.21 27.66
C GLU A 242 43.02 1.42 27.05
N GLU A 243 44.35 1.35 27.00
CA GLU A 243 45.21 2.36 26.39
C GLU A 243 44.79 2.60 24.94
N VAL A 244 44.36 3.83 24.63
CA VAL A 244 44.33 4.35 23.27
C VAL A 244 45.33 5.49 23.23
N GLU A 245 46.40 5.30 22.45
CA GLU A 245 47.49 6.24 22.27
C GLU A 245 46.97 7.68 22.04
N ASP A 246 47.50 8.59 22.85
CA ASP A 246 47.26 10.02 22.73
C ASP A 246 47.89 10.53 21.42
N VAL A 247 47.08 10.70 20.37
CA VAL A 247 47.47 11.57 19.25
C VAL A 247 47.46 13.01 19.76
N GLN A 248 48.65 13.48 20.14
CA GLN A 248 48.93 14.87 20.47
C GLN A 248 48.57 15.79 19.29
N VAL A 249 47.42 16.46 19.35
CA VAL A 249 47.21 17.71 18.61
C VAL A 249 47.67 18.86 19.50
N LYS A 250 48.93 19.27 19.33
CA LYS A 250 49.47 20.50 19.94
C LYS A 250 48.67 21.70 19.47
N GLY A 251 48.02 22.38 20.40
CA GLY A 251 47.35 23.65 20.15
C GLY A 251 48.34 24.78 19.85
N LYS A 252 47.95 25.65 18.91
CA LYS A 252 48.21 27.09 18.95
C LYS A 252 47.31 27.78 17.93
N GLY A 253 46.15 28.23 18.39
CA GLY A 253 45.30 29.16 17.67
C GLY A 253 44.67 30.07 18.70
N LYS A 254 45.16 31.31 18.77
CA LYS A 254 44.53 32.41 19.49
C LYS A 254 43.03 32.36 19.26
N GLY A 255 42.24 32.54 20.33
CA GLY A 255 40.84 32.88 20.23
C GLY A 255 40.68 34.19 19.45
N LYS A 256 40.63 34.09 18.14
CA LYS A 256 39.55 34.71 17.41
C LYS A 256 38.43 33.70 17.51
N GLU A 257 37.38 34.07 18.23
CA GLU A 257 36.05 33.68 17.80
C GLU A 257 35.92 34.21 16.36
N GLU A 258 36.45 33.44 15.41
CA GLU A 258 35.76 33.33 14.14
C GLU A 258 34.51 32.54 14.52
N GLU A 259 33.56 33.28 15.08
CA GLU A 259 32.20 33.26 14.57
C GLU A 259 32.37 33.32 13.05
N GLU A 260 32.65 32.15 12.43
CA GLU A 260 32.04 31.87 11.16
C GLU A 260 30.55 31.88 11.53
N VAL A 261 30.01 33.09 11.60
CA VAL A 261 28.90 33.49 10.77
C VAL A 261 29.24 32.87 9.42
N VAL A 262 29.02 31.56 9.27
CA VAL A 262 28.37 31.02 8.11
C VAL A 262 27.18 31.93 8.07
N GLU A 263 27.34 32.99 7.29
CA GLU A 263 26.30 33.91 6.97
C GLU A 263 25.27 32.95 6.41
N THR A 264 24.35 32.57 7.29
CA THR A 264 22.98 32.56 6.91
C THR A 264 22.62 34.01 6.59
N GLY A 265 23.33 34.68 5.68
CA GLY A 265 23.09 34.55 4.25
C GLY A 265 22.16 33.41 3.83
N ALA A 266 21.07 33.16 4.58
CA ALA A 266 19.77 33.53 4.10
C ALA A 266 19.84 34.96 3.51
N ARG A 267 20.62 35.14 2.43
CA ARG A 267 20.04 35.75 1.26
C ARG A 267 18.73 35.02 1.16
N LYS A 268 17.64 35.76 1.24
CA LYS A 268 16.34 35.26 0.89
C LYS A 268 16.34 34.91 -0.61
N ASP A 269 17.31 34.09 -1.05
CA ASP A 269 17.27 33.24 -2.21
C ASP A 269 16.43 32.00 -1.86
N GLY A 270 15.59 32.09 -0.80
CA GLY A 270 14.31 31.41 -0.79
C GLY A 270 13.75 31.67 -2.17
N ILE A 271 13.61 30.59 -2.95
CA ILE A 271 13.05 30.75 -4.28
C ILE A 271 11.76 31.50 -4.06
N ASP A 272 11.57 32.62 -4.76
CA ASP A 272 10.28 33.28 -4.75
C ASP A 272 9.31 32.23 -5.27
N GLU A 273 8.67 31.50 -4.34
CA GLU A 273 7.69 30.46 -4.67
C GLU A 273 6.61 31.11 -5.53
N LYS A 274 6.32 32.38 -5.24
CA LYS A 274 5.56 33.29 -6.07
C LYS A 274 6.11 33.39 -7.50
N ALA A 275 7.40 33.69 -7.71
CA ALA A 275 7.98 33.75 -9.06
C ALA A 275 7.97 32.40 -9.80
N ILE A 276 8.20 31.27 -9.12
CA ILE A 276 8.00 29.94 -9.73
C ILE A 276 6.53 29.76 -10.09
N THR A 277 5.60 30.04 -9.17
CA THR A 277 4.17 29.83 -9.41
C THR A 277 3.64 30.77 -10.49
N ASP A 278 4.14 31.99 -10.58
CA ASP A 278 3.77 32.99 -11.59
C ASP A 278 4.38 32.65 -12.95
N MET A 279 5.61 32.12 -12.99
CA MET A 279 6.20 31.56 -14.20
C MET A 279 5.41 30.33 -14.69
N LEU A 280 5.12 29.38 -13.81
CA LEU A 280 4.29 28.20 -14.14
C LEU A 280 2.88 28.60 -14.58
N ARG A 281 2.30 29.65 -13.99
CA ARG A 281 1.01 30.22 -14.40
C ARG A 281 1.12 30.93 -15.76
N SER A 282 2.21 31.63 -16.04
CA SER A 282 2.48 32.27 -17.34
C SER A 282 2.59 31.24 -18.46
N ILE A 283 3.35 30.16 -18.24
CA ILE A 283 3.47 29.08 -19.21
C ILE A 283 2.11 28.38 -19.39
N ARG A 284 1.35 28.15 -18.32
CA ARG A 284 0.00 27.59 -18.40
C ARG A 284 -0.95 28.47 -19.23
N ASN A 285 -0.85 29.79 -19.11
CA ASN A 285 -1.71 30.73 -19.82
C ASN A 285 -1.33 30.91 -21.29
N LYS A 286 -0.07 30.65 -21.68
CA LYS A 286 0.35 30.61 -23.09
C LYS A 286 -0.20 29.40 -23.85
N VAL A 287 -0.54 28.33 -23.14
CA VAL A 287 -1.06 27.06 -23.69
C VAL A 287 -2.60 27.05 -23.75
N ALA A 288 -3.26 28.19 -23.49
CA ALA A 288 -4.72 28.33 -23.58
C ALA A 288 -5.16 28.85 -24.94
#